data_AF-A0AAW1AEM3-F1
#
_entry.id   AF-A0AAW1AEM3-F1
#
_cell.length_a   1.000
_cell.length_b   1.000
_cell.length_c   1.000
_cell.angle_alpha   90.00
_cell.angle_beta   90.00
_cell.angle_gamma   90.00
#
_symmetry.space_group_name_H-M   'P 1'
#
loop_
_entity.id
_entity.type
_entity.pdbx_description
1 polymer ?
#
loop_
_entity_poly.entity_id
_entity_poly.type
_entity_poly.pdbx_seq_one_letter_code
_entity_poly.pdbx_strand_id
1 'polypeptide(L)'
;MKNVLTFWMNRGVDGLRIAAINFMFEKPCSNKTGIPKDDYDSLIHIYTKDQNETYVTLESWRKLMDDHSNRTKSDPKLTLTKVYTTHDLTIKYYNADSNVPFNFMFINQLHNKSKAVNYKTLIDKWMKTERQRSELSC
;
A
#
# COMPACT_ATOMS: atom_id res chain seq x y z
N MET A 1 -7.71 -15.94 -1.73
CA MET A 1 -6.74 -15.37 -0.77
C MET A 1 -7.17 -15.44 0.70
N LYS A 2 -8.40 -15.09 1.10
CA LYS A 2 -8.82 -15.08 2.52
C LYS A 2 -8.46 -16.37 3.30
N ASN A 3 -8.66 -17.54 2.70
CA ASN A 3 -8.29 -18.83 3.32
C ASN A 3 -6.79 -18.94 3.64
N VAL A 4 -5.92 -18.41 2.79
CA VAL A 4 -4.46 -18.41 3.00
C VAL A 4 -4.09 -17.50 4.17
N LEU A 5 -4.71 -16.32 4.25
CA LEU A 5 -4.51 -15.40 5.38
C LEU A 5 -4.92 -16.09 6.70
N THR A 6 -6.11 -16.67 6.74
CA THR A 6 -6.62 -17.40 7.91
C THR A 6 -5.74 -18.61 8.28
N PHE A 7 -5.25 -19.35 7.29
CA PHE A 7 -4.37 -20.50 7.51
C PHE A 7 -3.10 -20.12 8.30
N TRP A 8 -2.49 -18.98 7.97
CA TRP A 8 -1.29 -18.49 8.66
C TRP A 8 -1.62 -17.87 10.01
N MET A 9 -2.70 -17.09 10.12
CA MET A 9 -3.12 -16.53 11.41
C MET A 9 -3.49 -17.63 12.43
N ASN A 10 -4.08 -18.75 11.99
CA ASN A 10 -4.34 -19.91 12.84
C ASN A 10 -3.06 -20.62 13.35
N ARG A 11 -1.90 -20.30 12.78
CA ARG A 11 -0.58 -20.82 13.20
C ARG A 11 0.20 -19.82 14.04
N GLY A 12 -0.44 -18.75 14.50
CA GLY A 12 0.20 -17.76 15.37
C GLY A 12 0.99 -16.69 14.61
N VAL A 13 0.78 -16.51 13.31
CA VAL A 13 1.36 -15.36 12.59
C VAL A 13 0.68 -14.06 13.06
N ASP A 14 1.50 -13.09 13.48
CA ASP A 14 1.03 -11.82 14.06
C ASP A 14 0.78 -10.70 13.07
N GLY A 15 1.04 -10.93 11.80
CA GLY A 15 0.83 -9.93 10.77
C GLY A 15 1.35 -10.34 9.42
N LEU A 16 0.99 -9.56 8.40
CA LEU A 16 1.33 -9.84 7.02
C LEU A 16 1.84 -8.58 6.32
N ARG A 17 2.93 -8.76 5.59
CA ARG A 17 3.40 -7.79 4.60
C ARG A 17 2.88 -8.18 3.23
N ILE A 18 2.01 -7.36 2.67
CA ILE A 18 1.41 -7.57 1.36
C ILE A 18 2.27 -6.88 0.31
N ALA A 19 2.92 -7.68 -0.53
CA ALA A 19 3.79 -7.20 -1.59
C ALA A 19 3.01 -6.88 -2.87
N ALA A 20 3.41 -5.81 -3.57
CA ALA A 20 2.95 -5.49 -4.92
C ALA A 20 1.42 -5.41 -5.06
N ILE A 21 0.74 -5.00 -3.97
CA ILE A 21 -0.73 -5.03 -3.90
C ILE A 21 -1.38 -4.13 -4.96
N ASN A 22 -0.69 -3.08 -5.40
CA ASN A 22 -1.21 -2.15 -6.41
C ASN A 22 -1.28 -2.71 -7.84
N PHE A 23 -0.82 -3.94 -8.07
CA PHE A 23 -0.98 -4.66 -9.33
C PHE A 23 -2.12 -5.68 -9.30
N MET A 24 -2.96 -5.66 -8.27
CA MET A 24 -3.98 -6.69 -8.06
C MET A 24 -5.11 -6.68 -9.10
N PHE A 25 -5.42 -5.52 -9.66
CA PHE A 25 -6.52 -5.36 -10.60
C PHE A 25 -6.08 -4.61 -11.85
N GLU A 26 -6.68 -4.99 -12.97
CA GLU A 26 -6.51 -4.36 -14.26
C GLU A 26 -7.89 -4.02 -14.82
N LYS A 27 -7.97 -2.95 -15.62
CA LYS A 27 -9.16 -2.60 -16.39
C LYS A 27 -8.98 -3.01 -17.85
N PRO A 28 -10.05 -3.44 -18.54
CA PRO A 28 -9.96 -3.82 -19.94
C PRO A 28 -9.37 -2.67 -20.75
N CYS A 29 -8.31 -2.96 -21.50
CA CYS A 29 -7.72 -1.98 -22.39
C CYS A 29 -8.67 -1.77 -23.58
N SER A 30 -9.00 -0.52 -23.92
CA SER A 30 -9.53 -0.24 -25.25
C SER A 30 -8.47 -0.63 -26.28
N ASN A 31 -8.88 -1.30 -27.38
CA ASN A 31 -8.02 -1.80 -28.45
C ASN A 31 -7.12 -0.70 -29.04
N LYS A 32 -5.99 -0.41 -28.39
CA LYS A 32 -4.97 0.51 -28.90
C LYS A 32 -3.99 -0.30 -29.73
N THR A 33 -4.13 -0.21 -31.05
CA THR A 33 -3.15 -0.71 -31.99
C THR A 33 -1.98 0.28 -32.09
N GLY A 34 -0.74 -0.24 -32.15
CA GLY A 34 0.47 0.56 -32.33
C GLY A 34 1.26 0.86 -31.05
N ILE A 35 1.42 -0.11 -30.14
CA ILE A 35 2.36 0.00 -29.01
C ILE A 35 3.67 -0.73 -29.36
N PRO A 36 4.79 -0.01 -29.68
CA PRO A 36 6.12 -0.62 -29.73
C PRO A 36 7.06 0.02 -28.71
N LYS A 37 7.46 -0.71 -27.67
CA LYS A 37 8.68 -1.49 -27.50
C LYS A 37 8.53 -2.10 -26.10
N ASP A 38 8.96 -3.33 -25.98
CA ASP A 38 9.03 -4.30 -24.90
C ASP A 38 9.58 -3.82 -23.53
N ASP A 39 9.61 -2.51 -23.29
CA ASP A 39 9.99 -1.87 -22.04
C ASP A 39 8.75 -1.45 -21.23
N TYR A 40 8.76 -1.73 -19.93
CA TYR A 40 7.66 -1.41 -19.00
C TYR A 40 7.40 0.10 -18.97
N ASP A 41 8.47 0.90 -18.88
CA ASP A 41 8.38 2.35 -18.73
C ASP A 41 7.93 3.08 -20.02
N SER A 42 7.76 2.34 -21.12
CA SER A 42 7.20 2.90 -22.36
C SER A 42 5.71 3.25 -22.24
N LEU A 43 5.03 2.77 -21.18
CA LEU A 43 3.60 2.94 -20.95
C LEU A 43 3.30 3.76 -19.69
N ILE A 44 2.22 4.52 -19.74
CA ILE A 44 1.58 5.06 -18.54
C ILE A 44 0.57 4.02 -18.05
N HIS A 45 0.86 3.35 -16.94
CA HIS A 45 0.10 2.20 -16.41
C HIS A 45 -1.22 2.56 -15.70
N ILE A 46 -2.04 3.42 -16.30
CA ILE A 46 -3.31 3.87 -15.69
C ILE A 46 -4.38 2.78 -15.57
N TYR A 47 -4.26 1.70 -16.36
CA TYR A 47 -5.23 0.59 -16.38
C TYR A 47 -4.74 -0.66 -15.67
N THR A 48 -3.44 -0.78 -15.39
CA THR A 48 -2.83 -2.01 -14.86
C THR A 48 -2.20 -1.83 -13.48
N LYS A 49 -2.31 -0.63 -12.91
CA LYS A 49 -1.72 -0.29 -11.62
C LYS A 49 -2.63 0.66 -10.85
N ASP A 50 -2.58 0.59 -9.52
CA ASP A 50 -3.20 1.53 -8.58
C ASP A 50 -4.74 1.65 -8.73
N GLN A 51 -5.42 0.59 -9.18
CA GLN A 51 -6.88 0.56 -9.32
C GLN A 51 -7.57 0.61 -7.95
N ASN A 52 -8.72 1.29 -7.88
CA ASN A 52 -9.43 1.55 -6.62
C ASN A 52 -9.88 0.26 -5.90
N GLU A 53 -10.21 -0.76 -6.67
CA GLU A 53 -10.60 -2.10 -6.25
C GLU A 53 -9.55 -2.74 -5.33
N THR A 54 -8.28 -2.32 -5.46
CA THR A 54 -7.18 -2.73 -4.57
C THR A 54 -7.43 -2.31 -3.13
N TYR A 55 -7.84 -1.06 -2.88
CA TYR A 55 -8.07 -0.53 -1.54
C TYR A 55 -9.26 -1.23 -0.88
N VAL A 56 -10.35 -1.42 -1.62
CA VAL A 56 -11.54 -2.16 -1.15
C VAL A 56 -11.20 -3.61 -0.80
N THR A 57 -10.33 -4.25 -1.59
CA THR A 57 -9.90 -5.62 -1.30
C THR A 57 -9.06 -5.68 -0.03
N LEU A 58 -8.17 -4.69 0.17
CA LEU A 58 -7.37 -4.58 1.38
C LEU A 58 -8.22 -4.38 2.64
N GLU A 59 -9.22 -3.49 2.60
CA GLU A 59 -10.20 -3.31 3.68
C GLU A 59 -10.88 -4.65 4.03
N SER A 60 -11.25 -5.42 3.02
CA SER A 60 -11.86 -6.74 3.23
C SER A 60 -10.91 -7.76 3.90
N TRP A 61 -9.60 -7.60 3.73
CA TRP A 61 -8.59 -8.44 4.37
C TRP A 61 -8.26 -7.95 5.78
N ARG A 62 -8.19 -6.63 5.99
CA ARG A 62 -8.11 -6.02 7.33
C ARG A 62 -9.25 -6.52 8.21
N LYS A 63 -10.49 -6.41 7.73
CA LYS A 63 -11.66 -6.88 8.47
C LYS A 63 -11.54 -8.35 8.86
N LEU A 64 -11.08 -9.21 7.95
CA LEU A 64 -10.85 -10.63 8.25
C LEU A 64 -9.83 -10.83 9.37
N MET A 65 -8.75 -10.03 9.39
CA MET A 65 -7.70 -10.08 10.40
C MET A 65 -8.19 -9.58 11.77
N ASP A 66 -9.03 -8.55 11.79
CA ASP A 66 -9.67 -8.04 13.02
C ASP A 66 -10.67 -9.04 13.59
N ASP A 67 -11.55 -9.58 12.74
CA ASP A 67 -12.52 -10.62 13.11
C ASP A 67 -11.79 -11.85 13.67
N HIS A 68 -10.66 -12.24 13.08
CA HIS A 68 -9.83 -13.34 13.58
C HIS A 68 -9.28 -13.05 14.98
N SER A 69 -8.69 -11.88 15.19
CA SER A 69 -8.13 -11.46 16.49
C SER A 69 -9.22 -11.42 17.56
N ASN A 70 -10.37 -10.84 17.25
CA ASN A 70 -11.53 -10.73 18.15
C ASN A 70 -12.11 -12.09 18.54
N ARG A 71 -12.20 -13.02 17.59
CA ARG A 71 -12.72 -14.38 17.80
C ARG A 71 -11.75 -15.25 18.58
N THR A 72 -10.46 -15.15 18.31
CA THR A 72 -9.42 -15.96 18.96
C THR A 72 -8.88 -15.35 20.24
N LYS A 73 -9.30 -14.12 20.58
CA LYS A 73 -8.82 -13.35 21.73
C LYS A 73 -7.30 -13.17 21.70
N SER A 74 -6.74 -13.01 20.49
CA SER A 74 -5.33 -12.70 20.29
C SER A 74 -5.11 -11.21 20.07
N ASP A 75 -3.85 -10.79 20.13
CA ASP A 75 -3.45 -9.44 19.76
C ASP A 75 -3.83 -9.08 18.31
N PRO A 76 -4.07 -7.78 18.01
CA PRO A 76 -4.37 -7.31 16.67
C PRO A 76 -3.26 -7.66 15.68
N LYS A 77 -3.65 -8.15 14.50
CA LYS A 77 -2.67 -8.49 13.46
C LYS A 77 -2.16 -7.26 12.72
N LEU A 78 -0.85 -7.17 12.53
CA LEU A 78 -0.19 -6.08 11.80
C LEU A 78 -0.35 -6.25 10.28
N THR A 79 -0.73 -5.18 9.59
CA THR A 79 -0.78 -5.14 8.12
C THR A 79 0.21 -4.11 7.58
N LEU A 80 1.14 -4.57 6.76
CA LEU A 80 2.12 -3.73 6.08
C LEU A 80 1.90 -3.80 4.56
N THR A 81 1.73 -2.68 3.88
CA THR A 81 1.56 -2.67 2.41
C THR A 81 2.80 -2.16 1.72
N LYS A 82 3.34 -2.95 0.78
CA LYS A 82 4.52 -2.58 0.00
C LYS A 82 4.10 -2.22 -1.42
N VAL A 83 4.06 -0.92 -1.70
CA VAL A 83 3.71 -0.36 -3.01
C VAL A 83 4.76 0.63 -3.48
N TYR A 84 5.02 0.62 -4.79
CA TYR A 84 5.76 1.69 -5.46
C TYR A 84 4.76 2.50 -6.27
N THR A 85 4.31 3.62 -5.70
CA THR A 85 3.37 4.55 -6.35
C THR A 85 3.64 5.97 -5.84
N THR A 86 2.81 6.94 -6.22
CA THR A 86 2.94 8.32 -5.77
C THR A 86 2.67 8.43 -4.27
N HIS A 87 3.12 9.53 -3.66
CA HIS A 87 2.88 9.81 -2.23
C HIS A 87 1.39 9.74 -1.90
N ASP A 88 0.56 10.45 -2.65
CA ASP A 88 -0.87 10.57 -2.38
C ASP A 88 -1.60 9.23 -2.50
N LEU A 89 -1.22 8.39 -3.47
CA LEU A 89 -1.75 7.03 -3.60
C LEU A 89 -1.24 6.10 -2.51
N THR A 90 0.01 6.28 -2.05
CA THR A 90 0.55 5.52 -0.92
C THR A 90 -0.22 5.83 0.36
N ILE A 91 -0.57 7.09 0.58
CA ILE A 91 -1.33 7.53 1.76
C ILE A 91 -2.75 6.94 1.79
N LYS A 92 -3.39 6.73 0.63
CA LYS A 92 -4.71 6.07 0.57
C LYS A 92 -4.71 4.67 1.21
N TYR A 93 -3.57 3.98 1.28
CA TYR A 93 -3.50 2.68 1.95
C TYR A 93 -3.72 2.77 3.46
N TYR A 94 -3.47 3.91 4.10
CA TYR A 94 -3.86 4.11 5.49
C TYR A 94 -5.37 4.17 5.67
N ASN A 95 -6.10 4.74 4.70
CA ASN A 95 -7.56 4.80 4.74
C ASN A 95 -8.18 3.41 4.49
N ALA A 96 -7.46 2.54 3.80
CA ALA A 96 -7.78 1.13 3.65
C ALA A 96 -7.23 0.27 4.81
N ASP A 97 -6.94 0.90 5.95
CA ASP A 97 -6.50 0.28 7.21
C ASP A 97 -5.22 -0.58 7.14
N SER A 98 -4.31 -0.23 6.22
CA SER A 98 -2.91 -0.65 6.37
C SER A 98 -2.32 0.05 7.59
N ASN A 99 -1.78 -0.71 8.55
CA ASN A 99 -1.15 -0.11 9.72
C ASN A 99 0.09 0.68 9.31
N VAL A 100 0.88 0.16 8.35
CA VAL A 100 2.04 0.86 7.79
C VAL A 100 2.21 0.53 6.30
N PRO A 101 1.75 1.40 5.39
CA PRO A 101 2.26 1.50 4.04
C PRO A 101 3.75 1.84 4.07
N PHE A 102 4.56 1.06 3.39
CA PHE A 102 6.01 1.26 3.36
C PHE A 102 6.36 2.63 2.77
N ASN A 103 7.06 3.44 3.55
CA ASN A 103 7.63 4.70 3.09
C ASN A 103 9.00 4.46 2.45
N PHE A 104 9.07 4.55 1.13
CA PHE A 104 10.32 4.41 0.37
C PHE A 104 11.07 5.73 0.12
N MET A 105 10.68 6.86 0.72
CA MET A 105 11.26 8.17 0.40
C MET A 105 12.78 8.21 0.58
N PHE A 106 13.31 7.56 1.63
CA PHE A 106 14.75 7.51 1.88
C PHE A 106 15.53 6.69 0.84
N ILE A 107 14.86 5.76 0.17
CA ILE A 107 15.49 4.91 -0.85
C ILE A 107 15.35 5.53 -2.23
N ASN A 108 14.16 6.07 -2.55
CA ASN A 108 13.85 6.50 -3.91
C ASN A 108 14.23 7.96 -4.20
N GLN A 109 14.30 8.82 -3.19
CA GLN A 109 14.44 10.27 -3.38
C GLN A 109 15.66 10.88 -2.69
N LEU A 110 16.35 10.12 -1.84
CA LEU A 110 17.54 10.58 -1.13
C LEU A 110 18.75 9.74 -1.54
N HIS A 111 19.90 10.39 -1.60
CA HIS A 111 21.17 9.75 -1.96
C HIS A 111 22.34 10.53 -1.34
N ASN A 112 23.56 10.08 -1.61
CA ASN A 112 24.79 10.62 -1.03
C ASN A 112 25.08 12.11 -1.33
N LYS A 113 24.38 12.76 -2.27
CA LYS A 113 24.52 14.21 -2.54
C LYS A 113 23.35 15.02 -1.98
N SER A 114 22.34 14.38 -1.36
CA SER A 114 21.22 15.08 -0.75
C SER A 114 21.70 15.89 0.46
N LYS A 115 21.23 17.13 0.57
CA LYS A 115 21.55 18.03 1.69
C LYS A 115 20.55 17.82 2.82
N ALA A 116 20.88 18.26 4.04
CA ALA A 116 19.99 18.17 5.21
C ALA A 116 18.59 18.75 4.95
N VAL A 117 18.48 19.80 4.14
CA VAL A 117 17.18 20.38 3.74
C VAL A 117 16.31 19.38 2.95
N ASN A 118 16.89 18.56 2.08
CA ASN A 118 16.15 17.54 1.32
C ASN A 118 15.56 16.48 2.27
N TYR A 119 16.34 16.03 3.25
CA TYR A 119 15.87 15.10 4.28
C TYR A 119 14.69 15.69 5.05
N LYS A 120 14.84 16.91 5.56
CA LYS A 120 13.78 17.60 6.29
C LYS A 120 12.51 17.75 5.45
N THR A 121 12.63 18.20 4.19
CA THR A 121 11.48 18.38 3.30
C THR A 121 10.69 17.08 3.11
N LEU A 122 11.37 15.95 2.89
CA LEU A 122 10.69 14.67 2.67
C LEU A 122 10.08 14.11 3.95
N ILE A 123 10.80 14.19 5.08
CA ILE A 123 10.27 13.81 6.40
C ILE A 123 9.03 14.64 6.72
N ASP A 124 9.11 15.97 6.60
CA ASP A 124 7.99 16.87 6.85
C ASP A 124 6.82 16.57 5.92
N LYS A 125 7.07 16.27 4.64
CA LYS A 125 6.02 15.91 3.68
C LYS A 125 5.24 14.68 4.15
N TRP A 126 5.94 13.62 4.57
CA TRP A 126 5.27 12.41 5.06
C TRP A 126 4.49 12.69 6.35
N MET A 127 5.14 13.32 7.34
CA MET A 127 4.54 13.59 8.65
C MET A 127 3.33 14.52 8.58
N LYS A 128 3.34 15.52 7.68
CA LYS A 128 2.17 16.40 7.48
C LYS A 128 0.96 15.63 7.00
N THR A 129 1.14 14.69 6.08
CA THR A 129 0.02 13.90 5.55
C THR A 129 -0.53 12.91 6.59
N GLU A 130 0.33 12.32 7.42
CA GLU A 130 -0.12 11.49 8.56
C GLU A 130 -0.96 12.29 9.57
N ARG A 131 -0.51 13.49 9.92
CA ARG A 131 -1.15 14.33 10.94
C ARG A 131 -2.56 14.75 10.54
N GLN A 132 -2.75 15.13 9.27
CA GLN A 132 -4.07 15.48 8.73
C GLN A 132 -5.07 14.31 8.85
N ARG A 133 -4.61 13.06 8.79
CA ARG A 133 -5.46 11.88 9.04
C ARG A 133 -5.89 11.78 10.51
N SER A 134 -4.95 11.92 11.45
CA SER A 134 -5.27 11.80 12.88
C SER A 134 -6.31 12.80 13.36
N GLU A 135 -6.37 13.98 12.72
CA GLU A 135 -7.34 15.03 13.05
C GLU A 135 -8.75 14.74 12.46
N LEU A 136 -8.87 13.86 11.46
CA LEU A 136 -10.14 13.47 10.82
C LEU A 136 -10.79 12.22 11.44
N SER A 137 -10.10 11.53 12.35
CA SER A 137 -10.58 10.30 13.02
C SER A 137 -11.12 10.56 14.44
N CYS A 138 -11.30 11.84 14.81
CA CYS A 138 -11.79 12.27 16.12
C CYS A 138 -13.25 12.74 16.07
#